data_AF-A0A0R0CBZ4-F1
#
_entry.id   AF-A0A0R0CBZ4-F1
#
_cell.length_a   1.000
_cell.length_b   1.000
_cell.length_c   1.000
_cell.angle_alpha   90.00
_cell.angle_beta   90.00
_cell.angle_gamma   90.00
#
_symmetry.space_group_name_H-M   'P 1'
#
loop_
_entity.id
_entity.type
_entity.pdbx_description
1 polymer ?
#
loop_
_entity_poly.entity_id
_entity_poly.type
_entity_poly.pdbx_seq_one_letter_code
_entity_poly.pdbx_strand_id
1 'polypeptide(L)'
;MTTFPQWLPWALLSAVFAALTAIFAKLGLQNIDSDMAMLLRTVIISLVLAMFVAATGKWSNPLQLPGPTVAWLALSALATGASWMCYFRALQRGPAAQVAPVDKLSVVLVALFAVAFLHERLGWREWLGVTMIGGGVLLMALKR
;
A
#
# COMPACT_ATOMS: atom_id res chain seq x y z
N MET A 1 -27.16 -16.39 -11.64
CA MET A 1 -26.03 -16.53 -10.70
C MET A 1 -25.18 -15.28 -10.86
N THR A 2 -25.21 -14.35 -9.91
CA THR A 2 -24.37 -13.14 -9.94
C THR A 2 -22.92 -13.58 -9.71
N THR A 3 -22.17 -13.74 -10.81
CA THR A 3 -20.74 -13.99 -10.74
C THR A 3 -20.10 -12.78 -10.07
N PHE A 4 -19.58 -12.95 -8.85
CA PHE A 4 -18.79 -11.93 -8.21
C PHE A 4 -17.66 -11.51 -9.17
N PRO A 5 -17.34 -10.21 -9.25
CA PRO A 5 -16.23 -9.76 -10.08
C PRO A 5 -14.96 -10.50 -9.66
N GLN A 6 -14.23 -11.10 -10.62
CA GLN A 6 -13.07 -11.94 -10.32
C GLN A 6 -11.98 -11.24 -9.50
N TRP A 7 -11.92 -9.91 -9.54
CA TRP A 7 -10.98 -9.08 -8.77
C TRP A 7 -11.38 -8.89 -7.30
N LEU A 8 -12.67 -9.03 -6.97
CA LEU A 8 -13.19 -8.70 -5.63
C LEU A 8 -12.63 -9.62 -4.53
N PRO A 9 -12.55 -10.96 -4.72
CA PRO A 9 -11.91 -11.84 -3.73
C PRO A 9 -10.44 -11.48 -3.46
N TRP A 10 -9.69 -11.12 -4.50
CA TRP A 10 -8.28 -10.72 -4.37
C TRP A 10 -8.12 -9.39 -3.62
N ALA A 11 -9.02 -8.43 -3.86
CA ALA A 11 -9.02 -7.16 -3.15
C ALA A 11 -9.35 -7.33 -1.66
N LEU A 12 -10.34 -8.16 -1.33
CA LEU A 12 -10.68 -8.48 0.06
C LEU A 12 -9.53 -9.19 0.78
N LEU A 13 -8.89 -10.15 0.12
CA LEU A 13 -7.74 -10.86 0.66
C LEU A 13 -6.56 -9.89 0.88
N SER A 14 -6.31 -8.97 -0.06
CA SER A 14 -5.32 -7.90 0.09
C SER A 14 -5.61 -7.02 1.31
N ALA A 15 -6.87 -6.65 1.54
CA ALA A 15 -7.27 -5.86 2.71
C ALA A 15 -6.97 -6.58 4.04
N VAL A 16 -7.23 -7.89 4.11
CA VAL A 16 -6.89 -8.71 5.29
C VAL A 16 -5.38 -8.72 5.53
N PHE A 17 -4.57 -8.97 4.50
CA PHE A 17 -3.11 -8.95 4.62
C PHE A 17 -2.57 -7.57 4.97
N ALA A 18 -3.18 -6.50 4.46
CA ALA A 18 -2.80 -5.13 4.82
C ALA A 18 -3.08 -4.84 6.30
N ALA A 19 -4.22 -5.31 6.84
CA ALA A 19 -4.55 -5.16 8.26
C ALA A 19 -3.56 -5.94 9.14
N LEU A 20 -3.28 -7.22 8.83
CA LEU A 20 -2.29 -8.03 9.55
C LEU A 20 -0.90 -7.39 9.50
N THR A 21 -0.51 -6.88 8.34
CA THR A 21 0.75 -6.16 8.15
C THR A 21 0.85 -4.97 9.10
N ALA A 22 -0.21 -4.16 9.24
CA ALA A 22 -0.21 -3.00 10.12
C ALA A 22 -0.04 -3.40 11.60
N ILE A 23 -0.70 -4.48 12.03
CA ILE A 23 -0.60 -4.99 13.41
C ILE A 23 0.80 -5.56 13.67
N PHE A 24 1.31 -6.44 12.81
CA PHE A 24 2.66 -7.00 12.98
C PHE A 24 3.75 -5.94 12.89
N ALA A 25 3.60 -4.95 12.02
CA ALA A 25 4.47 -3.78 11.96
C ALA A 25 4.50 -3.05 13.30
N LYS A 26 3.33 -2.71 13.85
CA LYS A 26 3.22 -2.00 15.14
C LYS A 26 3.85 -2.79 16.29
N LEU A 27 3.67 -4.12 16.32
CA LEU A 27 4.28 -5.00 17.33
C LEU A 27 5.79 -5.11 17.14
N GLY A 28 6.28 -5.25 15.90
CA GLY A 28 7.71 -5.34 15.59
C GLY A 28 8.49 -4.06 15.88
N LEU A 29 7.83 -2.89 15.82
CA LEU A 29 8.44 -1.58 16.07
C LEU A 29 8.66 -1.23 17.56
N GLN A 30 8.21 -2.07 18.50
CA GLN A 30 8.25 -1.72 19.92
C GLN A 30 9.66 -1.60 20.49
N ASN A 31 10.62 -2.36 19.96
CA ASN A 31 11.97 -2.49 20.53
C ASN A 31 13.11 -2.16 19.55
N ILE A 32 12.79 -1.74 18.32
CA ILE A 32 13.78 -1.43 17.28
C ILE A 32 13.39 -0.16 16.53
N ASP A 33 14.39 0.51 15.96
CA ASP A 33 14.17 1.67 15.10
C ASP A 33 13.32 1.30 13.86
N SER A 34 12.46 2.25 13.45
CA SER A 34 11.55 2.04 12.32
C SER A 34 12.26 1.79 10.99
N ASP A 35 13.41 2.44 10.79
CA ASP A 35 14.23 2.26 9.60
C ASP A 35 14.84 0.83 9.57
N MET A 36 15.26 0.29 10.72
CA MET A 36 15.78 -1.08 10.86
C MET A 36 14.68 -2.14 10.67
N ALA A 37 13.50 -1.92 11.27
CA ALA A 37 12.35 -2.80 11.09
C ALA A 37 11.92 -2.90 9.62
N MET A 38 11.91 -1.76 8.93
CA MET A 38 11.59 -1.68 7.51
C MET A 38 12.64 -2.38 6.64
N LEU A 39 13.93 -2.22 6.94
CA LEU A 39 15.00 -2.92 6.23
C LEU A 39 14.83 -4.44 6.35
N LEU A 40 14.68 -4.95 7.58
CA LEU A 40 14.51 -6.38 7.82
C LEU A 40 13.28 -6.93 7.10
N ARG A 41 12.15 -6.21 7.16
CA ARG A 41 10.93 -6.58 6.43
C ARG A 41 11.17 -6.64 4.92
N THR A 42 11.89 -5.68 4.36
CA THR A 42 12.17 -5.61 2.91
C THR A 42 13.08 -6.76 2.47
N VAL A 43 14.06 -7.15 3.29
CA VAL A 43 14.92 -8.32 3.03
C VAL A 43 14.08 -9.60 3.03
N ILE A 44 13.22 -9.79 4.04
CA ILE A 44 12.34 -10.96 4.12
C ILE A 44 11.41 -11.04 2.91
N ILE A 45 10.75 -9.93 2.54
CA ILE A 45 9.88 -9.86 1.36
C ILE A 45 10.66 -10.19 0.09
N SER A 46 11.86 -9.62 -0.08
CA SER A 46 12.72 -9.86 -1.24
C SER A 46 13.12 -11.32 -1.37
N LEU A 47 13.48 -11.98 -0.26
CA LEU A 47 13.83 -13.41 -0.25
C LEU A 47 12.64 -14.29 -0.63
N VAL A 48 11.46 -14.02 -0.04
CA VAL A 48 10.23 -14.77 -0.35
C VAL A 48 9.84 -14.59 -1.82
N LEU A 49 9.92 -13.36 -2.34
CA LEU A 49 9.61 -13.08 -3.74
C LEU A 49 10.62 -13.74 -4.68
N ALA A 50 11.92 -13.71 -4.36
CA ALA A 50 12.95 -14.36 -5.15
C ALA A 50 12.75 -15.88 -5.22
N MET A 51 12.45 -16.52 -4.08
CA MET A 51 12.11 -17.95 -4.03
C MET A 51 10.87 -18.27 -4.86
N PHE A 52 9.83 -17.44 -4.79
CA PHE A 52 8.61 -17.64 -5.58
C PHE A 52 8.85 -17.50 -7.09
N VAL A 53 9.62 -16.50 -7.53
CA VAL A 53 9.97 -16.31 -8.94
C VAL A 53 10.83 -17.47 -9.46
N ALA A 54 11.78 -17.93 -8.65
CA ALA A 54 12.60 -19.10 -8.98
C ALA A 54 11.76 -20.38 -9.07
N ALA A 55 10.88 -20.65 -8.10
CA ALA A 55 10.03 -21.83 -8.06
C ALA A 55 9.00 -21.87 -9.20
N THR A 56 8.52 -20.70 -9.65
CA THR A 56 7.56 -20.59 -10.76
C THR A 56 8.23 -20.58 -12.15
N GLY A 57 9.57 -20.67 -12.22
CA GLY A 57 10.31 -20.64 -13.48
C GLY A 57 10.22 -19.32 -14.25
N LYS A 58 9.73 -18.25 -13.60
CA LYS A 58 9.55 -16.92 -14.21
C LYS A 58 10.81 -16.06 -14.15
N TRP A 59 11.92 -16.65 -13.76
CA TRP A 59 13.19 -15.95 -13.64
C TRP A 59 13.61 -15.41 -15.01
N SER A 60 13.61 -14.09 -15.12
CA SER A 60 13.97 -13.35 -16.33
C SER A 60 15.25 -12.58 -16.06
N ASN A 61 16.12 -12.41 -17.06
CA ASN A 61 17.34 -11.63 -16.89
C ASN A 61 16.98 -10.14 -16.68
N PRO A 62 17.22 -9.55 -15.50
CA PRO A 62 16.85 -8.16 -15.23
C PRO A 62 17.58 -7.15 -16.13
N LEU A 63 18.73 -7.53 -16.69
CA LEU A 63 19.49 -6.70 -17.64
C LEU A 63 18.87 -6.65 -19.04
N GLN A 64 17.94 -7.53 -19.36
CA GLN A 64 17.20 -7.54 -20.63
C GLN A 64 15.89 -6.74 -20.56
N LEU A 65 15.57 -6.15 -19.40
CA LEU A 65 14.38 -5.35 -19.25
C LEU A 65 14.51 -4.03 -20.04
N PRO A 66 13.44 -3.55 -20.70
CA PRO A 66 13.47 -2.26 -21.37
C PRO A 66 13.83 -1.13 -20.39
N GLY A 67 14.74 -0.24 -20.77
CA GLY A 67 15.18 0.89 -19.94
C GLY A 67 14.04 1.74 -19.35
N PRO A 68 12.97 2.08 -20.12
CA PRO A 68 11.81 2.78 -19.58
C PRO A 68 11.08 1.99 -18.49
N THR A 69 10.96 0.67 -18.63
CA THR A 69 10.33 -0.20 -17.63
C THR A 69 11.12 -0.17 -16.32
N VAL A 70 12.46 -0.24 -16.40
CA VAL A 70 13.33 -0.15 -15.22
C VAL A 70 13.19 1.22 -14.55
N ALA A 71 13.12 2.31 -15.31
CA ALA A 71 12.93 3.65 -14.77
C ALA A 71 11.60 3.81 -14.02
N TRP A 72 10.49 3.34 -14.60
CA TRP A 72 9.18 3.37 -13.93
C TRP A 72 9.13 2.47 -12.69
N LEU A 73 9.74 1.29 -12.73
CA LEU A 73 9.85 0.41 -11.57
C LEU A 73 10.72 1.02 -10.47
N ALA A 74 11.83 1.68 -10.84
CA ALA A 74 12.69 2.37 -9.88
C ALA A 74 11.95 3.54 -9.20
N LEU A 75 11.24 4.37 -9.97
CA LEU A 75 10.39 5.44 -9.42
C LEU A 75 9.30 4.89 -8.50
N SER A 76 8.64 3.80 -8.89
CA SER A 76 7.65 3.12 -8.05
C SER A 76 8.25 2.56 -6.76
N ALA A 77 9.44 1.96 -6.83
CA ALA A 77 10.15 1.44 -5.67
C ALA A 77 10.56 2.58 -4.71
N LEU A 78 11.05 3.70 -5.23
CA LEU A 78 11.37 4.89 -4.43
C LEU A 78 10.12 5.46 -3.75
N ALA A 79 9.01 5.57 -4.49
CA ALA A 79 7.74 6.04 -3.93
C ALA A 79 7.21 5.09 -2.83
N THR A 80 7.31 3.79 -3.06
CA THR A 80 6.91 2.75 -2.07
C THR A 80 7.80 2.81 -0.83
N GLY A 81 9.11 2.95 -1.01
CA GLY A 81 10.06 3.09 0.09
C GLY A 81 9.78 4.34 0.93
N ALA A 82 9.62 5.50 0.29
CA ALA A 82 9.29 6.75 0.97
C ALA A 82 7.95 6.65 1.74
N SER A 83 6.93 6.05 1.11
CA SER A 83 5.63 5.80 1.75
C SER A 83 5.77 4.93 3.01
N TRP A 84 6.48 3.80 2.92
CA TRP A 84 6.70 2.92 4.06
C TRP A 84 7.50 3.59 5.18
N MET A 85 8.54 4.36 4.86
CA MET A 85 9.31 5.10 5.87
C MET A 85 8.41 6.06 6.66
N CYS A 86 7.57 6.84 5.96
CA CYS A 86 6.60 7.72 6.60
C CYS A 86 5.57 6.92 7.43
N TYR A 87 5.03 5.84 6.88
CA TYR A 87 4.02 5.01 7.53
C TYR A 87 4.53 4.32 8.79
N PHE A 88 5.71 3.71 8.75
CA PHE A 88 6.31 3.05 9.92
C PHE A 88 6.68 4.06 11.01
N ARG A 89 7.20 5.24 10.63
CA ARG A 89 7.46 6.32 11.57
C ARG A 89 6.19 6.87 12.22
N ALA A 90 5.08 6.90 11.48
CA ALA A 90 3.76 7.23 12.03
C ALA A 90 3.24 6.13 12.95
N LEU A 91 3.35 4.86 12.55
CA LEU A 91 2.99 3.70 13.37
C LEU A 91 3.80 3.65 14.67
N GLN A 92 5.07 4.05 14.67
CA GLN A 92 5.88 4.03 15.89
C GLN A 92 5.34 5.05 16.91
N ARG A 93 4.92 6.23 16.46
CA ARG A 93 4.50 7.35 17.32
C ARG A 93 3.00 7.39 17.63
N GLY A 94 2.14 6.82 16.78
CA GLY A 94 0.69 6.90 16.87
C GLY A 94 0.00 5.54 16.99
N PRO A 95 -1.25 5.47 17.46
CA PRO A 95 -2.00 4.21 17.53
C PRO A 95 -2.33 3.68 16.13
N ALA A 96 -2.17 2.38 15.92
CA ALA A 96 -2.42 1.74 14.62
C ALA A 96 -3.85 1.98 14.10
N ALA A 97 -4.83 2.07 15.01
CA ALA A 97 -6.23 2.36 14.70
C ALA A 97 -6.47 3.76 14.11
N GLN A 98 -5.57 4.73 14.32
CA GLN A 98 -5.66 6.06 13.69
C GLN A 98 -4.75 6.15 12.46
N VAL A 99 -3.55 5.56 12.53
CA VAL A 99 -2.57 5.63 11.44
C VAL A 99 -3.02 4.84 10.20
N ALA A 100 -3.63 3.66 10.37
CA ALA A 100 -4.06 2.83 9.25
C ALA A 100 -5.18 3.48 8.41
N PRO A 101 -6.24 4.09 8.99
CA PRO A 101 -7.20 4.86 8.21
C PRO A 101 -6.58 6.06 7.48
N VAL A 102 -5.66 6.79 8.12
CA VAL A 102 -4.96 7.94 7.49
C VAL A 102 -4.15 7.50 6.27
N ASP A 103 -3.47 6.36 6.32
CA ASP A 103 -2.81 5.76 5.15
C ASP A 103 -3.78 5.48 3.99
N LYS A 104 -5.04 5.14 4.29
CA LYS A 104 -6.08 4.92 3.27
C LYS A 104 -6.64 6.19 2.65
N LEU A 105 -6.28 7.39 3.11
CA LEU A 105 -6.52 8.62 2.35
C LEU A 105 -5.80 8.63 1.00
N SER A 106 -4.82 7.75 0.80
CA SER A 106 -4.26 7.46 -0.52
C SER A 106 -5.35 7.17 -1.57
N VAL A 107 -6.48 6.53 -1.19
CA VAL A 107 -7.61 6.30 -2.10
C VAL A 107 -8.24 7.62 -2.57
N VAL A 108 -8.38 8.59 -1.67
CA VAL A 108 -8.87 9.94 -1.99
C VAL A 108 -7.89 10.65 -2.91
N LEU A 109 -6.60 10.61 -2.59
CA LEU A 109 -5.55 11.22 -3.43
C LEU A 109 -5.47 10.58 -4.82
N VAL A 110 -5.59 9.25 -4.92
CA VAL A 110 -5.62 8.54 -6.20
C VAL A 110 -6.83 8.97 -7.02
N ALA A 111 -8.02 9.08 -6.43
CA ALA A 111 -9.20 9.58 -7.14
C ALA A 111 -8.98 11.02 -7.65
N LEU A 112 -8.39 11.90 -6.85
CA LEU A 112 -8.06 13.27 -7.25
C LEU A 112 -7.02 13.29 -8.38
N PHE A 113 -5.96 12.48 -8.28
CA PHE A 113 -4.92 12.39 -9.30
C PHE A 113 -5.43 11.74 -10.60
N ALA A 114 -6.34 10.77 -10.52
CA ALA A 114 -6.96 10.17 -11.69
C ALA A 114 -7.79 11.21 -12.47
N VAL A 115 -8.55 12.05 -11.77
CA VAL A 115 -9.29 13.16 -12.41
C VAL A 115 -8.32 14.22 -12.96
N ALA A 116 -7.31 14.61 -12.19
CA ALA A 116 -6.42 15.72 -12.53
C ALA A 116 -5.41 15.39 -13.63
N PHE A 117 -4.79 14.21 -13.59
CA PHE A 117 -3.71 13.82 -14.49
C PHE A 117 -4.18 12.85 -15.59
N LEU A 118 -5.05 11.89 -15.26
CA LEU A 118 -5.53 10.90 -16.22
C LEU A 118 -6.82 11.34 -16.93
N HIS A 119 -7.40 12.49 -16.54
CA HIS A 119 -8.66 13.02 -17.08
C HIS A 119 -9.84 12.04 -16.96
N GLU A 120 -9.78 11.14 -15.98
CA GLU A 120 -10.86 10.19 -15.72
C GLU A 120 -12.11 10.93 -15.21
N ARG A 121 -13.28 10.54 -15.72
CA ARG A 121 -14.57 11.11 -15.28
C ARG A 121 -15.18 10.25 -14.19
N LEU A 122 -14.93 10.63 -12.94
CA LEU A 122 -15.64 10.06 -11.80
C LEU A 122 -17.10 10.50 -11.81
N GLY A 123 -18.02 9.54 -11.71
CA GLY A 123 -19.44 9.81 -11.53
C GLY A 123 -19.76 10.32 -10.12
N TRP A 124 -21.02 10.72 -9.92
CA TRP A 124 -21.47 11.27 -8.64
C TRP A 124 -21.42 10.26 -7.49
N ARG A 125 -21.59 8.97 -7.78
CA ARG A 125 -21.53 7.88 -6.80
C ARG A 125 -20.10 7.64 -6.32
N GLU A 126 -19.14 7.69 -7.23
CA GLU A 126 -17.72 7.57 -6.92
C GLU A 126 -17.26 8.73 -6.03
N TRP A 127 -17.66 9.96 -6.36
CA TRP A 127 -17.39 11.14 -5.52
C TRP A 127 -18.01 11.02 -4.12
N LEU A 128 -19.24 10.52 -4.01
CA LEU A 128 -19.87 10.26 -2.72
C LEU A 128 -19.09 9.21 -1.91
N GLY A 129 -18.63 8.13 -2.56
CA GLY A 129 -17.79 7.12 -1.92
C GLY A 129 -16.47 7.69 -1.41
N VAL A 130 -15.76 8.46 -2.26
CA VAL A 130 -14.48 9.11 -1.92
C VAL A 130 -14.65 10.07 -0.73
N THR A 131 -15.71 10.88 -0.72
CA THR A 131 -16.01 11.80 0.39
C THR A 131 -16.40 11.08 1.67
N MET A 132 -17.16 9.98 1.60
CA MET A 132 -17.45 9.15 2.78
C MET A 132 -16.19 8.50 3.35
N ILE A 133 -15.29 8.00 2.51
CA ILE A 133 -14.00 7.45 2.96
C ILE A 133 -13.18 8.55 3.63
N GLY A 134 -13.02 9.71 2.99
CA GLY A 134 -12.30 10.85 3.55
C GLY A 134 -12.88 11.33 4.89
N GLY A 135 -14.20 11.47 4.96
CA GLY A 135 -14.91 11.84 6.19
C GLY A 135 -14.75 10.81 7.31
N GLY A 136 -14.85 9.51 6.99
CA GLY A 136 -14.63 8.42 7.93
C GLY A 136 -13.21 8.42 8.51
N VAL A 137 -12.21 8.68 7.67
CA VAL A 137 -10.82 8.82 8.13
C VAL A 137 -10.65 10.04 9.04
N LEU A 138 -11.21 11.19 8.69
CA LEU A 138 -11.14 12.40 9.53
C LEU A 138 -11.77 12.17 10.91
N LEU A 139 -12.93 11.50 10.97
CA LEU A 139 -13.58 11.14 12.24
C LEU A 139 -12.71 10.23 13.11
N MET A 140 -12.02 9.25 12.50
CA MET A 140 -11.12 8.35 13.23
C MET A 140 -9.83 9.05 13.68
N ALA A 141 -9.26 9.90 12.82
CA ALA A 141 -8.01 10.62 13.07
C ALA A 141 -8.16 11.74 14.11
N LEU A 142 -9.32 12.41 14.14
CA LEU A 142 -9.61 13.50 15.09
C LEU A 142 -10.13 13.01 16.44
N LYS A 143 -10.23 11.69 16.65
CA LYS A 143 -10.66 11.12 17.92
C LYS A 143 -9.65 11.46 19.02
N ARG A 144 -10.01 12.46 19.85
CA ARG A 144 -9.33 12.82 21.10
C ARG A 144 -9.39 11.67 22.10
#